data_AF-A0A951ZFV9-F1
#
_entry.id   AF-A0A951ZFV9-F1
#
_cell.length_a   1.000
_cell.length_b   1.000
_cell.length_c   1.000
_cell.angle_alpha   90.00
_cell.angle_beta   90.00
_cell.angle_gamma   90.00
#
_symmetry.space_group_name_H-M   'P 1'
#
loop_
_entity.id
_entity.type
_entity.pdbx_description
1 polymer ?
#
loop_
_entity_poly.entity_id
_entity_poly.type
_entity_poly.pdbx_seq_one_letter_code
_entity_poly.pdbx_strand_id
1 'polypeptide(L)'
;MTTYRAPAMASLAMMPDAVRSAAAVTQEAYQFAVANPQILKEIPCYCGCGGMGHTSNYSCYVQSVSNTGKIEYDTHALGCSICVDIAQDAMRLSRQGKSVREIKSYVHDTYARFGPSNM
;
A
#
# COMPACT_ATOMS: atom_id res chain seq x y z
N MET A 1 -25.31 2.82 -13.32
CA MET A 1 -25.03 1.73 -12.36
C MET A 1 -23.51 1.54 -12.33
N THR A 2 -22.82 2.12 -11.36
CA THR A 2 -21.37 1.94 -11.22
C THR A 2 -21.14 0.56 -10.62
N THR A 3 -20.54 -0.36 -11.37
CA THR A 3 -20.18 -1.69 -10.87
C THR A 3 -19.06 -1.54 -9.84
N TYR A 4 -19.41 -1.66 -8.56
CA TYR A 4 -18.43 -1.77 -7.48
C TYR A 4 -17.70 -3.11 -7.64
N ARG A 5 -16.46 -3.08 -8.13
CA ARG A 5 -15.59 -4.27 -8.14
C ARG A 5 -14.67 -4.19 -6.93
N ALA A 6 -14.78 -5.16 -6.03
CA ALA A 6 -13.81 -5.30 -4.95
C ALA A 6 -12.41 -5.51 -5.53
N PRO A 7 -11.37 -4.81 -5.05
CA PRO A 7 -10.01 -5.00 -5.49
C PRO A 7 -9.55 -6.40 -5.10
N ALA A 8 -8.61 -6.93 -5.88
CA ALA A 8 -7.98 -8.19 -5.57
C ALA A 8 -7.22 -8.09 -4.24
N MET A 9 -7.18 -9.20 -3.48
CA MET A 9 -6.44 -9.32 -2.23
C MET A 9 -5.55 -10.56 -2.32
N ALA A 10 -4.28 -10.42 -1.94
CA ALA A 10 -3.37 -11.56 -1.92
C ALA A 10 -3.67 -12.50 -0.74
N SER A 11 -3.24 -13.77 -0.85
CA SER A 11 -3.40 -14.72 0.25
C SER A 11 -2.51 -14.34 1.43
N LEU A 12 -3.11 -14.20 2.62
CA LEU A 12 -2.39 -13.98 3.87
C LEU A 12 -1.49 -15.17 4.24
N ALA A 13 -1.82 -16.38 3.76
CA ALA A 13 -1.08 -17.60 4.11
C ALA A 13 0.38 -17.60 3.63
N MET A 14 0.70 -16.80 2.60
CA MET A 14 2.05 -16.69 2.02
C MET A 14 2.84 -15.51 2.59
N MET A 15 2.30 -14.81 3.59
CA MET A 15 2.92 -13.64 4.21
C MET A 15 3.69 -14.02 5.49
N PRO A 16 4.69 -13.22 5.91
CA PRO A 16 5.43 -13.46 7.13
C PRO A 16 4.54 -13.52 8.37
N ASP A 17 4.94 -14.30 9.38
CA ASP A 17 4.20 -14.49 10.64
C ASP A 17 3.83 -13.18 11.34
N ALA A 18 4.73 -12.20 11.29
CA ALA A 18 4.51 -10.87 11.84
C ALA A 18 3.33 -10.16 11.16
N VAL A 19 3.18 -10.30 9.84
CA VAL A 19 2.02 -9.78 9.10
C VAL A 19 0.76 -10.57 9.47
N ARG A 20 0.84 -11.92 9.50
CA ARG A 20 -0.30 -12.79 9.85
C ARG A 20 -0.83 -12.56 11.26
N SER A 21 0.00 -12.00 12.16
CA SER A 21 -0.34 -11.70 13.54
C SER A 21 -0.69 -10.22 13.78
N ALA A 22 -0.57 -9.37 12.75
CA ALA A 22 -0.87 -7.95 12.85
C ALA A 22 -2.39 -7.68 12.93
N ALA A 23 -2.77 -6.44 13.23
CA ALA A 23 -4.17 -6.01 13.17
C ALA A 23 -4.75 -6.22 11.76
N ALA A 24 -6.06 -6.51 11.66
CA ALA A 24 -6.72 -6.81 10.39
C ALA A 24 -6.49 -5.72 9.32
N VAL A 25 -6.54 -4.44 9.71
CA VAL A 25 -6.28 -3.32 8.79
C VAL A 25 -4.88 -3.34 8.19
N THR A 26 -3.88 -3.79 8.97
CA THR A 26 -2.51 -3.95 8.52
C THR A 26 -2.39 -5.17 7.61
N GLN A 27 -3.00 -6.30 7.98
CA GLN A 27 -3.05 -7.50 7.13
C GLN A 27 -3.63 -7.15 5.74
N GLU A 28 -4.77 -6.48 5.70
CA GLU A 28 -5.42 -6.05 4.47
C GLU A 28 -4.54 -5.11 3.65
N ALA A 29 -3.81 -4.18 4.28
CA ALA A 29 -2.90 -3.29 3.58
C ALA A 29 -1.77 -4.08 2.87
N TYR A 30 -1.17 -5.07 3.54
CA TYR A 30 -0.20 -5.98 2.92
C TYR A 30 -0.82 -6.77 1.76
N GLN A 31 -2.01 -7.34 1.98
CA GLN A 31 -2.72 -8.12 0.96
C GLN A 31 -3.07 -7.28 -0.28
N PHE A 32 -3.52 -6.05 -0.07
CA PHE A 32 -3.85 -5.12 -1.13
C PHE A 32 -2.60 -4.68 -1.89
N ALA A 33 -1.50 -4.37 -1.17
CA ALA A 33 -0.24 -3.96 -1.79
C ALA A 33 0.32 -5.03 -2.74
N VAL A 34 0.33 -6.30 -2.29
CA VAL A 34 0.79 -7.42 -3.11
C VAL A 34 -0.11 -7.66 -4.32
N ALA A 35 -1.43 -7.55 -4.16
CA ALA A 35 -2.38 -7.83 -5.23
C ALA A 35 -2.54 -6.67 -6.23
N ASN A 36 -2.18 -5.44 -5.85
CA ASN A 36 -2.42 -4.24 -6.66
C ASN A 36 -1.15 -3.36 -6.80
N PRO A 37 0.00 -3.91 -7.21
CA PRO A 37 1.25 -3.14 -7.35
C PRO A 37 1.11 -1.97 -8.34
N GLN A 38 0.30 -2.12 -9.39
CA GLN A 38 0.01 -1.08 -10.37
C GLN A 38 -0.69 0.15 -9.80
N ILE A 39 -1.33 0.03 -8.63
CA ILE A 39 -1.92 1.15 -7.92
C ILE A 39 -0.86 1.73 -6.99
N LEU A 40 -0.39 0.95 -6.00
CA LEU A 40 0.43 1.50 -4.91
C LEU A 40 1.84 1.95 -5.33
N LYS A 41 2.37 1.50 -6.48
CA LYS A 41 3.62 2.06 -7.03
C LYS A 41 3.46 3.50 -7.51
N GLU A 42 2.24 3.94 -7.80
CA GLU A 42 1.94 5.30 -8.25
C GLU A 42 1.53 6.25 -7.11
N ILE A 43 1.32 5.69 -5.91
CA ILE A 43 0.83 6.42 -4.74
C ILE A 43 2.01 6.78 -3.84
N PRO A 44 2.22 8.08 -3.51
CA PRO A 44 3.29 8.50 -2.61
C PRO A 44 2.95 8.15 -1.16
N CYS A 45 3.99 8.05 -0.35
CA CYS A 45 3.90 8.04 1.10
C CYS A 45 4.50 9.33 1.67
N TYR A 46 3.93 9.79 2.78
CA TYR A 46 4.31 11.05 3.45
C TYR A 46 4.80 10.81 4.88
N CYS A 47 5.29 9.60 5.16
CA CYS A 47 5.67 9.17 6.51
C CYS A 47 7.07 9.64 6.96
N GLY A 48 7.81 10.34 6.09
CA GLY A 48 9.19 10.77 6.35
C GLY A 48 10.26 9.69 6.15
N CYS A 49 9.84 8.49 5.73
CA CYS A 49 10.64 7.29 5.55
C CYS A 49 11.47 7.21 4.24
N GLY A 50 11.44 8.25 3.39
CA GLY A 50 12.08 8.21 2.06
C GLY A 50 13.58 7.90 2.08
N GLY A 51 14.29 8.29 3.14
CA GLY A 51 15.72 7.98 3.32
C GLY A 51 16.07 6.49 3.44
N MET A 52 15.08 5.61 3.64
CA MET A 52 15.28 4.15 3.63
C MET A 52 15.28 3.55 2.21
N GLY A 53 15.02 4.35 1.19
CA GLY A 53 14.90 3.87 -0.20
C GLY A 53 13.48 3.45 -0.61
N HIS A 54 12.46 3.78 0.19
CA HIS A 54 11.06 3.60 -0.22
C HIS A 54 10.67 4.65 -1.25
N THR A 55 10.23 4.21 -2.44
CA THR A 55 9.96 5.08 -3.59
C THR A 55 8.48 5.24 -3.90
N SER A 56 7.60 4.66 -3.08
CA SER A 56 6.14 4.75 -3.18
C SER A 56 5.52 4.15 -1.91
N ASN A 57 4.20 4.16 -1.79
CA ASN A 57 3.51 3.42 -0.74
C ASN A 57 3.70 1.89 -0.89
N TYR A 58 3.85 1.36 -2.11
CA TYR A 58 4.13 -0.06 -2.35
C TYR A 58 5.42 -0.52 -1.67
N SER A 59 6.48 0.29 -1.74
CA SER A 59 7.79 -0.03 -1.15
C SER A 59 7.76 -0.21 0.36
N CYS A 60 6.73 0.32 1.05
CA CYS A 60 6.55 0.12 2.48
C CYS A 60 6.14 -1.31 2.87
N TYR A 61 5.68 -2.11 1.89
CA TYR A 61 5.19 -3.48 2.07
C TYR A 61 6.06 -4.52 1.37
N VAL A 62 6.68 -4.15 0.25
CA VAL A 62 7.46 -5.05 -0.61
C VAL A 62 8.83 -4.44 -0.87
N GLN A 63 9.85 -5.13 -0.38
CA GLN A 63 11.25 -4.76 -0.58
C GLN A 63 11.73 -5.12 -1.99
N SER A 64 11.38 -6.32 -2.47
CA SER A 64 11.78 -6.81 -3.78
C SER A 64 10.85 -7.91 -4.29
N VAL A 65 10.90 -8.17 -5.60
CA VAL A 65 10.26 -9.33 -6.23
C VAL A 65 11.30 -9.98 -7.13
N SER A 66 11.57 -11.27 -6.93
CA SER A 66 12.53 -12.01 -7.74
C SER A 66 12.01 -12.26 -9.16
N ASN A 67 12.91 -12.70 -10.05
CA ASN A 67 12.54 -13.12 -11.41
C ASN A 67 11.56 -14.31 -11.45
N THR A 68 11.42 -15.05 -10.36
CA THR A 68 10.46 -16.15 -10.21
C THR A 68 9.16 -15.73 -9.53
N GLY A 69 9.00 -14.44 -9.23
CA GLY A 69 7.82 -13.91 -8.55
C GLY A 69 7.83 -14.10 -7.03
N LYS A 70 8.95 -14.54 -6.43
CA LYS A 70 9.08 -14.61 -4.97
C LYS A 70 9.15 -13.18 -4.41
N ILE A 71 8.26 -12.88 -3.46
CA ILE A 71 8.19 -11.58 -2.82
C ILE A 71 9.06 -11.57 -1.57
N GLU A 72 9.91 -10.56 -1.45
CA GLU A 72 10.54 -10.19 -0.19
C GLU A 72 9.75 -9.04 0.42
N TYR A 73 9.13 -9.31 1.57
CA TYR A 73 8.28 -8.35 2.26
C TYR A 73 9.12 -7.38 3.09
N ASP A 74 8.73 -6.11 3.04
CA ASP A 74 9.22 -5.11 3.98
C ASP A 74 8.31 -5.11 5.22
N THR A 75 8.89 -5.08 6.42
CA THR A 75 8.13 -5.10 7.69
C THR A 75 7.87 -3.70 8.26
N HIS A 76 8.36 -2.64 7.60
CA HIS A 76 8.22 -1.27 8.07
C HIS A 76 6.77 -0.83 8.23
N ALA A 77 5.87 -1.25 7.31
CA ALA A 77 4.45 -0.93 7.42
C ALA A 77 3.76 -1.57 8.65
N LEU A 78 4.35 -2.58 9.31
CA LEU A 78 3.82 -3.09 10.58
C LEU A 78 3.82 -2.03 11.69
N GLY A 79 4.76 -1.08 11.63
CA GLY A 79 4.93 -0.02 12.64
C GLY A 79 4.51 1.37 12.19
N CYS A 80 3.99 1.54 10.97
CA CYS A 80 3.71 2.87 10.40
C CYS A 80 2.25 3.02 10.00
N SER A 81 1.47 3.72 10.83
CA SER A 81 0.03 3.95 10.58
C SER A 81 -0.23 4.71 9.28
N ILE A 82 0.59 5.72 8.95
CA ILE A 82 0.43 6.50 7.70
C ILE A 82 0.53 5.61 6.47
N CYS A 83 1.47 4.64 6.45
CA CYS A 83 1.59 3.71 5.33
C CYS A 83 0.31 2.89 5.15
N VAL A 84 -0.23 2.39 6.27
CA VAL A 84 -1.45 1.57 6.34
C VAL A 84 -2.67 2.37 5.93
N ASP A 85 -2.84 3.58 6.45
CA ASP A 85 -3.98 4.46 6.16
C ASP A 85 -4.02 4.85 4.68
N ILE A 86 -2.87 5.16 4.08
CA ILE A 86 -2.76 5.43 2.63
C ILE A 86 -3.19 4.22 1.80
N ALA A 87 -2.74 3.01 2.16
CA ALA A 87 -3.12 1.79 1.45
C ALA A 87 -4.61 1.47 1.60
N GLN A 88 -5.17 1.70 2.79
CA GLN A 88 -6.59 1.55 3.09
C GLN A 88 -7.45 2.54 2.28
N ASP A 89 -7.03 3.80 2.18
CA ASP A 89 -7.70 4.79 1.34
C ASP A 89 -7.60 4.46 -0.15
N ALA A 90 -6.42 4.03 -0.63
CA ALA A 90 -6.25 3.57 -2.00
C ALA A 90 -7.15 2.37 -2.31
N MET A 91 -7.25 1.40 -1.39
CA MET A 91 -8.17 0.26 -1.50
C MET A 91 -9.62 0.71 -1.56
N ARG A 92 -10.03 1.61 -0.65
CA ARG A 92 -11.40 2.15 -0.59
C ARG A 92 -11.77 2.91 -1.87
N LEU A 93 -10.89 3.77 -2.36
CA LEU A 93 -11.15 4.56 -3.57
C LEU A 93 -11.11 3.69 -4.84
N SER A 94 -10.27 2.67 -4.88
CA SER A 94 -10.27 1.67 -5.95
C SER A 94 -11.62 0.92 -6.01
N ARG A 95 -12.18 0.53 -4.86
CA ARG A 95 -13.55 -0.05 -4.77
C ARG A 95 -14.62 0.86 -5.35
N GLN A 96 -14.44 2.18 -5.21
CA GLN A 96 -15.34 3.20 -5.73
C GLN A 96 -15.15 3.49 -7.23
N GLY A 97 -14.22 2.79 -7.90
CA GLY A 97 -13.95 2.95 -9.33
C GLY A 97 -13.12 4.19 -9.67
N LYS A 98 -12.44 4.79 -8.69
CA LYS A 98 -11.56 5.94 -8.92
C LYS A 98 -10.32 5.54 -9.72
N SER A 99 -9.91 6.42 -10.61
CA SER A 99 -8.65 6.26 -11.34
C SER A 99 -7.44 6.41 -10.41
N VAL A 100 -6.32 5.80 -10.76
CA VAL A 100 -5.06 5.93 -9.99
C VAL A 100 -4.66 7.40 -9.81
N ARG A 101 -4.92 8.26 -10.81
CA ARG A 101 -4.69 9.70 -10.72
C ARG A 101 -5.55 10.37 -9.64
N GLU A 102 -6.85 10.04 -9.58
CA GLU A 102 -7.73 10.56 -8.53
C GLU A 102 -7.32 10.05 -7.15
N ILE A 103 -6.90 8.78 -7.03
CA ILE A 103 -6.38 8.22 -5.78
C ILE A 103 -5.11 8.97 -5.35
N LYS A 104 -4.18 9.20 -6.28
CA LYS A 104 -2.95 9.95 -6.01
C LYS A 104 -3.23 11.38 -5.53
N SER A 105 -4.17 12.07 -6.19
CA SER A 105 -4.59 13.42 -5.77
C SER A 105 -5.16 13.40 -4.36
N TYR A 106 -6.11 12.49 -4.08
CA TYR A 106 -6.69 12.36 -2.75
C TYR A 106 -5.63 12.10 -1.68
N VAL A 107 -4.69 11.19 -1.95
CA VAL A 107 -3.60 10.87 -1.02
C VAL A 107 -2.70 12.08 -0.79
N HIS A 108 -2.34 12.81 -1.86
CA HIS A 108 -1.58 14.05 -1.72
C HIS A 108 -2.32 15.06 -0.83
N ASP A 109 -3.57 15.39 -1.16
CA ASP A 109 -4.38 16.39 -0.46
C ASP A 109 -4.61 16.01 1.01
N THR A 110 -4.68 14.71 1.31
CA THR A 110 -4.95 14.21 2.66
C THR A 110 -3.68 14.11 3.52
N TYR A 111 -2.57 13.63 2.96
CA TYR A 111 -1.41 13.18 3.72
C TYR A 111 -0.15 14.07 3.58
N ALA A 112 -0.08 14.99 2.59
CA ALA A 112 1.09 15.85 2.40
C ALA A 112 1.41 16.75 3.61
N ARG A 113 0.45 16.94 4.53
CA ARG A 113 0.66 17.65 5.80
C ARG A 113 1.63 16.94 6.76
N PHE A 114 1.88 15.63 6.58
CA PHE A 114 2.70 14.84 7.49
C PHE A 114 4.18 14.83 7.13
N GLY A 115 4.53 15.19 5.89
CA GLY A 115 5.92 15.21 5.44
C GLY A 115 6.02 15.39 3.92
N PRO A 116 7.26 15.42 3.37
CA PRO A 116 7.47 15.42 1.93
C PRO A 116 7.08 14.08 1.30
N SER A 117 6.77 14.11 0.00
CA SER A 117 6.58 12.90 -0.81
C SER A 117 7.83 12.04 -0.83
N ASN A 118 7.67 10.72 -0.77
CA ASN A 118 8.74 9.76 -1.05
C ASN A 118 8.86 9.36 -2.54
N MET A 119 7.98 9.89 -3.38
CA MET A 119 8.06 9.86 -4.85
C MET A 119 8.62 11.17 -5.38
#